data_AF-A0AAV2TCL6-F1
#
_entry.id   AF-A0AAV2TCL6-F1
#
_cell.length_a   1.000
_cell.length_b   1.000
_cell.length_c   1.000
_cell.angle_alpha   90.00
_cell.angle_beta   90.00
_cell.angle_gamma   90.00
#
_symmetry.space_group_name_H-M   'P 1'
#
loop_
_entity.id
_entity.type
_entity.pdbx_description
1 polymer ?
#
loop_
_entity_poly.entity_id
_entity_poly.type
_entity_poly.pdbx_seq_one_letter_code
_entity_poly.pdbx_strand_id
1 'polypeptide(L)'
;MCEHTHGGRCCHSLQIENPAEAFSVYKFIDISSVECLNESVSGSGKLVFKPYEDRRSSSFVESESDEELLFNIPFTANIKLKGIIISGEPSDEHPKVVTLYRNRPFMTFSDTNDEGDQTLSLSVDPQGEIIYPLKATRFSNLHCLSVHVRANYGGDHTRVYYIGLQGEFLSATRSKIVVANYELTPNLSDHKSDITHSANFLVQ
;
A
#
# COMPACT_ATOMS: atom_id res chain seq x y z
N MET A 1 -25.49 40.35 -26.24
CA MET A 1 -26.08 39.02 -26.05
C MET A 1 -24.93 38.04 -25.94
N CYS A 2 -24.53 37.71 -24.71
CA CYS A 2 -23.54 36.68 -24.44
C CYS A 2 -24.19 35.78 -23.40
N GLU A 3 -24.35 34.50 -23.70
CA GLU A 3 -24.34 33.45 -22.69
C GLU A 3 -24.12 32.09 -23.38
N HIS A 4 -22.86 31.66 -23.33
CA HIS A 4 -22.45 30.29 -23.60
C HIS A 4 -22.54 29.54 -22.27
N THR A 5 -23.42 28.56 -22.14
CA THR A 5 -23.39 27.58 -21.04
C THR A 5 -22.91 26.24 -21.59
N HIS A 6 -21.62 25.97 -21.44
CA HIS A 6 -21.05 24.64 -21.56
C HIS A 6 -21.21 23.92 -20.22
N GLY A 7 -22.26 23.11 -20.09
CA GLY A 7 -22.42 22.15 -19.00
C GLY A 7 -21.52 20.93 -19.23
N GLY A 8 -20.22 21.09 -19.03
CA GLY A 8 -19.24 20.01 -19.07
C GLY A 8 -19.44 19.06 -17.88
N ARG A 9 -20.02 17.89 -18.14
CA ARG A 9 -19.89 16.73 -17.24
C ARG A 9 -18.42 16.34 -17.20
N CYS A 10 -17.71 16.73 -16.14
CA CYS A 10 -16.40 16.17 -15.85
C CYS A 10 -16.57 14.73 -15.35
N CYS A 11 -16.55 13.78 -16.28
CA CYS A 11 -16.04 12.45 -16.00
C CYS A 11 -14.54 12.60 -15.75
N HIS A 12 -14.13 12.71 -14.49
CA HIS A 12 -12.71 12.67 -14.13
C HIS A 12 -12.17 11.26 -14.43
N SER A 13 -11.78 11.01 -15.68
CA SER A 13 -10.63 10.15 -15.92
C SER A 13 -9.46 10.87 -15.27
N LEU A 14 -9.07 10.43 -14.07
CA LEU A 14 -7.85 10.88 -13.42
C LEU A 14 -6.70 10.48 -14.34
N GLN A 15 -6.29 11.39 -15.22
CA GLN A 15 -5.06 11.22 -15.99
C GLN A 15 -3.93 11.15 -14.97
N ILE A 16 -3.42 9.95 -14.73
CA ILE A 16 -2.25 9.76 -13.87
C ILE A 16 -1.07 10.29 -14.68
N GLU A 17 -0.54 11.45 -14.28
CA GLU A 17 0.58 12.11 -14.94
C GLU A 17 1.84 11.22 -14.98
N ASN A 18 1.99 10.33 -13.99
CA ASN A 18 3.08 9.37 -13.92
C ASN A 18 2.65 8.01 -13.33
N PRO A 19 2.17 7.06 -14.16
CA PRO A 19 1.63 5.79 -13.68
C PRO A 19 2.69 4.92 -12.99
N ALA A 20 3.95 4.99 -13.44
CA ALA A 20 5.04 4.23 -12.84
C ALA A 20 5.32 4.64 -11.38
N GLU A 21 5.17 5.93 -11.06
CA GLU A 21 5.33 6.42 -9.68
C GLU A 21 4.10 6.10 -8.83
N ALA A 22 2.90 6.24 -9.41
CA ALA A 22 1.65 5.99 -8.71
C ALA A 22 1.47 4.52 -8.27
N PHE A 23 2.00 3.57 -9.04
CA PHE A 23 1.98 2.12 -8.76
C PHE A 23 3.32 1.58 -8.26
N SER A 24 4.17 2.45 -7.70
CA SER A 24 5.49 2.07 -7.15
C SER A 24 5.41 1.07 -5.98
N VAL A 25 4.24 0.96 -5.33
CA VAL A 25 3.96 0.02 -4.22
C VAL A 25 4.26 -1.43 -4.59
N TYR A 26 4.08 -1.81 -5.86
CA TYR A 26 4.38 -3.17 -6.35
C TYR A 26 5.80 -3.63 -5.96
N LYS A 27 6.79 -2.73 -5.96
CA LYS A 27 8.19 -3.03 -5.60
C LYS A 27 8.38 -3.41 -4.13
N PHE A 28 7.41 -3.08 -3.28
CA PHE A 28 7.43 -3.34 -1.84
C PHE A 28 6.53 -4.51 -1.43
N ILE A 29 5.93 -5.22 -2.39
CA ILE A 29 5.18 -6.45 -2.12
C ILE A 29 6.17 -7.60 -1.99
N ASP A 30 6.07 -8.39 -0.91
CA ASP A 30 6.85 -9.62 -0.79
C ASP A 30 6.15 -10.77 -1.53
N ILE A 31 6.30 -10.79 -2.87
CA ILE A 31 5.62 -11.75 -3.77
C ILE A 31 5.88 -13.22 -3.36
N SER A 32 7.06 -13.50 -2.80
CA SER A 32 7.41 -14.83 -2.27
C SER A 32 6.45 -15.30 -1.18
N SER A 33 6.08 -14.40 -0.26
CA SER A 33 5.21 -14.70 0.89
C SER A 33 3.75 -14.33 0.65
N VAL A 34 3.37 -13.90 -0.56
CA VAL A 34 1.96 -13.74 -0.92
C VAL A 34 1.29 -15.11 -0.90
N GLU A 35 0.13 -15.18 -0.24
CA GLU A 35 -0.72 -16.37 -0.21
C GLU A 35 -2.06 -16.04 -0.83
N CYS A 36 -2.60 -16.98 -1.61
CA CYS A 36 -3.94 -16.90 -2.18
C CYS A 36 -4.71 -18.17 -1.78
N LEU A 37 -5.85 -17.99 -1.14
CA LEU A 37 -6.74 -19.08 -0.75
C LEU A 37 -7.87 -19.22 -1.77
N ASN A 38 -8.29 -20.47 -1.99
CA ASN A 38 -9.25 -20.89 -3.01
C ASN A 38 -8.76 -20.66 -4.46
N GLU A 39 -7.45 -20.63 -4.71
CA GLU A 39 -6.92 -20.61 -6.08
C GLU A 39 -6.92 -22.02 -6.71
N SER A 40 -7.40 -22.13 -7.95
CA SER A 40 -7.47 -23.37 -8.73
C SER A 40 -6.08 -23.96 -9.03
N VAL A 41 -5.09 -23.10 -9.21
CA VAL A 41 -3.68 -23.51 -9.40
C VAL A 41 -2.84 -22.89 -8.30
N SER A 42 -2.17 -23.72 -7.51
CA SER A 42 -1.33 -23.25 -6.41
C SER A 42 -0.23 -22.30 -6.91
N GLY A 43 -0.16 -21.11 -6.30
CA GLY A 43 0.78 -20.05 -6.66
C GLY A 43 0.35 -19.15 -7.82
N SER A 44 -0.82 -19.38 -8.43
CA SER A 44 -1.33 -18.52 -9.52
C SER A 44 -1.73 -17.12 -9.02
N GLY A 45 -2.16 -17.00 -7.77
CA GLY A 45 -2.46 -15.72 -7.11
C GLY A 45 -1.26 -14.79 -6.98
N LYS A 46 -0.03 -15.28 -7.17
CA LYS A 46 1.17 -14.42 -7.24
C LYS A 46 1.30 -13.72 -8.59
N LEU A 47 0.75 -14.31 -9.64
CA LEU A 47 0.92 -13.86 -11.02
C LEU A 47 0.12 -12.59 -11.35
N VAL A 48 -0.92 -12.28 -10.56
CA VAL A 48 -1.73 -11.07 -10.73
C VAL A 48 -1.06 -9.81 -10.21
N PHE A 49 -0.03 -9.96 -9.37
CA PHE A 49 0.81 -8.86 -8.91
C PHE A 49 1.95 -8.69 -9.92
N LYS A 50 1.84 -7.65 -10.74
CA LYS A 50 2.81 -7.31 -11.79
C LYS A 50 2.94 -5.79 -11.92
N PRO A 51 3.95 -5.28 -12.66
CA PRO A 51 4.02 -3.86 -12.97
C PRO A 51 2.77 -3.38 -13.70
N TYR A 52 2.43 -2.09 -13.55
CA TYR A 52 1.27 -1.48 -14.20
C TYR A 52 1.30 -1.58 -15.74
N GLU A 53 2.48 -1.63 -16.33
CA GLU A 53 2.70 -1.80 -17.78
C GLU A 53 2.25 -3.19 -18.26
N ASP A 54 2.46 -4.22 -17.43
CA ASP A 54 2.11 -5.62 -17.71
C ASP A 54 0.68 -5.98 -17.31
N ARG A 55 -0.14 -5.01 -16.89
CA ARG A 55 -1.51 -5.27 -16.40
C ARG A 55 -2.39 -6.04 -17.38
N ARG A 56 -2.13 -5.90 -18.69
CA ARG A 56 -2.85 -6.58 -19.79
C ARG A 56 -2.28 -7.96 -20.15
N SER A 57 -1.33 -8.46 -19.38
CA SER A 57 -0.78 -9.81 -19.57
C SER A 57 -1.84 -10.87 -19.30
N SER A 58 -1.75 -12.00 -20.01
CA SER A 58 -2.67 -13.13 -19.94
C SER A 58 -2.55 -13.98 -18.68
N SER A 59 -1.64 -13.65 -17.75
CA SER A 59 -1.55 -14.35 -16.47
C SER A 59 -2.75 -14.00 -15.57
N PHE A 60 -3.38 -15.03 -15.01
CA PHE A 60 -4.55 -14.90 -14.15
C PHE A 60 -4.49 -15.88 -12.97
N VAL A 61 -5.37 -15.61 -12.01
CA VAL A 61 -5.81 -16.55 -10.97
C VAL A 61 -7.29 -16.80 -11.15
N GLU A 62 -7.69 -18.04 -10.97
CA GLU A 62 -9.07 -18.50 -11.01
C GLU A 62 -9.40 -19.18 -9.68
N SER A 63 -10.64 -19.04 -9.22
CA SER A 63 -11.10 -19.74 -8.02
C SER A 63 -11.42 -21.21 -8.27
N GLU A 64 -11.12 -22.09 -7.31
CA GLU A 64 -11.26 -23.54 -7.50
C GLU A 64 -12.71 -24.02 -7.34
N SER A 65 -13.35 -23.68 -6.22
CA SER A 65 -14.65 -24.26 -5.84
C SER A 65 -15.84 -23.32 -6.03
N ASP A 66 -15.67 -22.04 -5.70
CA ASP A 66 -16.75 -21.04 -5.59
C ASP A 66 -16.22 -19.69 -6.09
N GLU A 67 -17.04 -18.64 -6.11
CA GLU A 67 -16.61 -17.30 -6.56
C GLU A 67 -15.64 -16.58 -5.61
N GLU A 68 -15.40 -17.10 -4.41
CA GLU A 68 -14.60 -16.42 -3.39
C GLU A 68 -13.09 -16.60 -3.61
N LEU A 69 -12.32 -15.53 -3.41
CA LEU A 69 -10.85 -15.57 -3.38
C LEU A 69 -10.33 -14.71 -2.23
N LEU A 70 -9.29 -15.17 -1.54
CA LEU A 70 -8.67 -14.40 -0.45
C LEU A 70 -7.17 -14.30 -0.65
N PHE A 71 -6.68 -13.08 -0.82
CA PHE A 71 -5.25 -12.78 -0.98
C PHE A 71 -4.71 -12.20 0.32
N ASN A 72 -3.61 -12.74 0.82
CA ASN A 72 -2.82 -12.20 1.92
C ASN A 72 -1.52 -11.62 1.36
N ILE A 73 -1.38 -10.29 1.44
CA ILE A 73 -0.32 -9.53 0.76
C ILE A 73 0.57 -8.88 1.82
N PRO A 74 1.72 -9.49 2.15
CA PRO A 74 2.73 -8.86 3.01
C PRO A 74 3.52 -7.79 2.25
N PHE A 75 3.85 -6.69 2.95
CA PHE A 75 4.71 -5.64 2.45
C PHE A 75 6.07 -5.64 3.15
N THR A 76 7.13 -5.33 2.42
CA THR A 76 8.51 -5.21 2.93
C THR A 76 8.80 -3.82 3.51
N ALA A 77 7.93 -2.85 3.26
CA ALA A 77 8.00 -1.50 3.78
C ALA A 77 6.65 -1.05 4.34
N ASN A 78 6.66 0.07 5.06
CA ASN A 78 5.43 0.66 5.56
C ASN A 78 4.73 1.42 4.44
N ILE A 79 3.50 1.03 4.08
CA ILE A 79 2.80 1.58 2.92
C ILE A 79 1.62 2.45 3.33
N LYS A 80 1.35 3.49 2.53
CA LYS A 80 0.10 4.24 2.54
C LYS A 80 -0.59 4.08 1.19
N LEU A 81 -1.74 3.41 1.18
CA LEU A 81 -2.53 3.21 -0.04
C LEU A 81 -3.53 4.35 -0.24
N LYS A 82 -3.69 4.74 -1.50
CA LYS A 82 -4.64 5.76 -1.96
C LYS A 82 -5.70 5.17 -2.89
N GLY A 83 -5.37 4.10 -3.59
CA GLY A 83 -6.27 3.46 -4.54
C GLY A 83 -5.87 2.02 -4.82
N ILE A 84 -6.78 1.28 -5.44
CA ILE A 84 -6.55 -0.08 -5.92
C ILE A 84 -7.20 -0.26 -7.28
N ILE A 85 -6.53 -0.99 -8.17
CA ILE A 85 -7.07 -1.49 -9.43
C ILE A 85 -7.23 -2.99 -9.28
N ILE A 86 -8.39 -3.50 -9.68
CA ILE A 86 -8.64 -4.93 -9.77
C ILE A 86 -9.25 -5.17 -11.15
N SER A 87 -8.58 -5.97 -11.96
CA SER A 87 -9.04 -6.35 -13.29
C SER A 87 -9.37 -7.84 -13.32
N GLY A 88 -10.53 -8.19 -13.85
CA GLY A 88 -10.98 -9.56 -14.02
C GLY A 88 -11.44 -9.87 -15.43
N GLU A 89 -12.10 -11.02 -15.57
CA GLU A 89 -12.65 -11.47 -16.86
C GLU A 89 -13.70 -10.49 -17.41
N PRO A 90 -13.77 -10.22 -18.72
CA PRO A 90 -14.88 -9.50 -19.37
C PRO A 90 -16.22 -10.27 -19.38
N SER A 91 -16.51 -11.08 -18.34
CA SER A 91 -17.71 -11.92 -18.21
C SER A 91 -18.31 -11.79 -16.80
N ASP A 92 -19.29 -12.65 -16.48
CA ASP A 92 -19.88 -12.72 -15.14
C ASP A 92 -18.89 -13.24 -14.07
N GLU A 93 -17.73 -13.76 -14.49
CA GLU A 93 -16.61 -14.18 -13.63
C GLU A 93 -15.77 -12.99 -13.11
N HIS A 94 -16.13 -11.75 -13.47
CA HIS A 94 -15.45 -10.54 -12.98
C HIS A 94 -15.73 -10.33 -11.48
N PRO A 95 -14.73 -9.99 -10.65
CA PRO A 95 -14.98 -9.66 -9.25
C PRO A 95 -15.88 -8.42 -9.15
N LYS A 96 -16.91 -8.49 -8.31
CA LYS A 96 -17.91 -7.42 -8.13
C LYS A 96 -17.84 -6.79 -6.76
N VAL A 97 -17.70 -7.60 -5.72
CA VAL A 97 -17.64 -7.10 -4.34
C VAL A 97 -16.32 -7.55 -3.73
N VAL A 98 -15.50 -6.58 -3.33
CA VAL A 98 -14.20 -6.83 -2.71
C VAL A 98 -14.12 -6.13 -1.37
N THR A 99 -13.75 -6.86 -0.33
CA THR A 99 -13.52 -6.32 1.01
C THR A 99 -12.04 -6.35 1.34
N LEU A 100 -11.55 -5.23 1.86
CA LEU A 100 -10.15 -5.03 2.23
C LEU A 100 -10.00 -5.03 3.74
N TYR A 101 -8.96 -5.68 4.24
CA TYR A 101 -8.59 -5.73 5.65
C TYR A 101 -7.16 -5.26 5.83
N ARG A 102 -6.94 -4.35 6.78
CA ARG A 102 -5.63 -3.81 7.08
C ARG A 102 -4.92 -4.63 8.15
N ASN A 103 -3.62 -4.85 7.98
CA ASN A 103 -2.72 -5.34 9.05
C ASN A 103 -3.20 -6.63 9.75
N ARG A 104 -3.90 -7.50 9.02
CA ARG A 104 -4.31 -8.83 9.47
C ARG A 104 -3.52 -9.87 8.65
N PRO A 105 -2.38 -10.37 9.15
CA PRO A 105 -1.62 -11.37 8.43
C PRO A 105 -2.33 -12.73 8.50
N PHE A 106 -2.12 -13.58 7.49
CA PHE A 106 -2.62 -14.97 7.46
C PHE A 106 -4.14 -15.10 7.65
N MET A 107 -4.93 -14.18 7.08
CA MET A 107 -6.40 -14.29 7.16
C MET A 107 -6.89 -15.56 6.46
N THR A 108 -7.94 -16.14 7.05
CA THR A 108 -8.73 -17.23 6.47
C THR A 108 -10.16 -16.75 6.21
N PHE A 109 -10.96 -17.56 5.50
CA PHE A 109 -12.39 -17.29 5.30
C PHE A 109 -13.21 -17.25 6.60
N SER A 110 -12.68 -17.77 7.72
CA SER A 110 -13.36 -17.62 9.02
C SER A 110 -13.26 -16.17 9.52
N ASP A 111 -12.13 -15.51 9.27
CA ASP A 111 -11.84 -14.14 9.69
C ASP A 111 -12.55 -13.09 8.80
N THR A 112 -13.10 -13.49 7.66
CA THR A 112 -13.82 -12.57 6.76
C THR A 112 -15.24 -12.25 7.23
N ASN A 113 -15.70 -12.90 8.30
CA ASN A 113 -16.95 -12.59 8.99
C ASN A 113 -16.87 -11.29 9.79
N ASP A 114 -15.67 -10.88 10.19
CA ASP A 114 -15.42 -9.60 10.84
C ASP A 114 -15.66 -8.42 9.89
N GLU A 115 -15.90 -7.24 10.47
CA GLU A 115 -16.01 -6.01 9.68
C GLU A 115 -14.67 -5.71 9.00
N GLY A 116 -14.72 -5.60 7.66
CA GLY A 116 -13.59 -5.15 6.85
C GLY A 116 -13.42 -3.63 6.87
N ASP A 117 -12.19 -3.16 6.68
CA ASP A 117 -11.85 -1.74 6.74
C ASP A 117 -12.52 -0.92 5.63
N GLN A 118 -12.68 -1.51 4.45
CA GLN A 118 -13.40 -0.91 3.33
C GLN A 118 -13.88 -1.99 2.35
N THR A 119 -15.14 -1.90 1.95
CA THR A 119 -15.72 -2.72 0.87
C THR A 119 -15.88 -1.86 -0.38
N LEU A 120 -15.54 -2.44 -1.53
CA LEU A 120 -15.58 -1.84 -2.85
C LEU A 120 -16.59 -2.60 -3.71
N SER A 121 -17.42 -1.85 -4.43
CA SER A 121 -18.23 -2.37 -5.52
C SER A 121 -17.51 -2.07 -6.83
N LEU A 122 -16.98 -3.11 -7.45
CA LEU A 122 -16.27 -3.02 -8.71
C LEU A 122 -17.25 -2.97 -9.88
N SER A 123 -16.74 -2.49 -11.01
CA SER A 123 -17.34 -2.48 -12.33
C SER A 123 -16.52 -3.42 -13.20
N VAL A 124 -17.14 -4.04 -14.21
CA VAL A 124 -16.42 -4.89 -15.16
C VAL A 124 -15.36 -4.07 -15.88
N ASP A 125 -14.09 -4.39 -15.64
CA ASP A 125 -12.92 -3.71 -16.19
C ASP A 125 -11.81 -4.73 -16.53
N PRO A 126 -11.84 -5.28 -17.76
CA PRO A 126 -10.81 -6.21 -18.22
C PRO A 126 -9.49 -5.52 -18.61
N GLN A 127 -9.42 -4.19 -18.59
CA GLN A 127 -8.24 -3.42 -19.01
C GLN A 127 -7.43 -2.84 -17.84
N GLY A 128 -7.96 -2.94 -16.62
CA GLY A 128 -7.43 -2.36 -15.40
C GLY A 128 -7.31 -0.84 -15.48
N GLU A 129 -8.36 -0.15 -15.95
CA GLU A 129 -8.34 1.32 -16.11
C GLU A 129 -9.01 2.05 -14.94
N ILE A 130 -9.99 1.42 -14.29
CA ILE A 130 -10.71 2.00 -13.16
C ILE A 130 -9.88 1.85 -11.87
N ILE A 131 -9.64 2.99 -11.23
CA ILE A 131 -8.99 3.08 -9.93
C ILE A 131 -10.05 3.31 -8.86
N TYR A 132 -10.12 2.39 -7.92
CA TYR A 132 -11.02 2.49 -6.78
C TYR A 132 -10.31 3.23 -5.63
N PRO A 133 -10.80 4.43 -5.25
CA PRO A 133 -10.17 5.22 -4.20
C PRO A 133 -10.33 4.56 -2.83
N LEU A 134 -9.23 4.51 -2.08
CA LEU A 134 -9.19 4.02 -0.71
C LEU A 134 -9.14 5.19 0.27
N LYS A 135 -9.74 5.01 1.44
CA LYS A 135 -9.63 5.98 2.54
C LYS A 135 -8.21 5.96 3.08
N ALA A 136 -7.34 6.83 2.58
CA ALA A 136 -5.92 6.86 2.95
C ALA A 136 -5.66 7.05 4.47
N THR A 137 -6.64 7.58 5.22
CA THR A 137 -6.59 7.63 6.70
C THR A 137 -6.70 6.23 7.32
N ARG A 138 -7.52 5.35 6.74
CA ARG A 138 -7.66 3.94 7.15
C ARG A 138 -6.55 3.06 6.59
N PHE A 139 -6.01 3.38 5.42
CA PHE A 139 -4.97 2.59 4.75
C PHE A 139 -3.60 3.26 4.82
N SER A 140 -3.27 3.85 5.97
CA SER A 140 -1.92 4.35 6.30
C SER A 140 -1.21 3.37 7.22
N ASN A 141 0.13 3.34 7.19
CA ASN A 141 0.93 2.46 8.02
C ASN A 141 0.56 0.96 7.86
N LEU A 142 0.54 0.50 6.61
CA LEU A 142 0.24 -0.88 6.24
C LEU A 142 1.51 -1.72 6.18
N HIS A 143 1.45 -2.88 6.82
CA HIS A 143 2.47 -3.93 6.79
C HIS A 143 1.97 -5.20 6.07
N CYS A 144 0.67 -5.45 6.13
CA CYS A 144 0.00 -6.45 5.31
C CYS A 144 -1.40 -5.96 4.91
N LEU A 145 -1.86 -6.41 3.75
CA LEU A 145 -3.19 -6.16 3.22
C LEU A 145 -3.82 -7.51 2.87
N SER A 146 -5.03 -7.75 3.36
CA SER A 146 -5.83 -8.87 2.89
C SER A 146 -6.95 -8.38 1.97
N VAL A 147 -7.09 -9.03 0.83
CA VAL A 147 -8.09 -8.70 -0.21
C VAL A 147 -9.01 -9.90 -0.36
N HIS A 148 -10.27 -9.75 0.01
CA HIS A 148 -11.29 -10.78 -0.10
C HIS A 148 -12.24 -10.42 -1.23
N VAL A 149 -12.25 -11.22 -2.29
CA VAL A 149 -13.31 -11.20 -3.29
C VAL A 149 -14.49 -11.99 -2.73
N ARG A 150 -15.60 -11.30 -2.47
CA ARG A 150 -16.82 -11.86 -1.85
C ARG A 150 -17.82 -12.37 -2.86
N ALA A 151 -17.88 -11.71 -4.02
CA ALA A 151 -18.87 -12.01 -5.05
C ALA A 151 -18.37 -11.52 -6.41
N ASN A 152 -18.79 -12.22 -7.46
CA ASN A 152 -18.64 -11.81 -8.85
C ASN A 152 -19.99 -11.32 -9.42
N TYR A 153 -20.15 -11.30 -10.74
CA TYR A 153 -21.38 -10.87 -11.41
C TYR A 153 -22.41 -11.99 -11.62
N GLY A 154 -22.18 -13.19 -11.08
CA GLY A 154 -23.04 -14.35 -11.20
C GLY A 154 -22.41 -15.53 -11.95
N GLY A 155 -21.10 -15.50 -12.19
CA GLY A 155 -20.35 -16.65 -12.71
C GLY A 155 -20.07 -17.68 -11.61
N ASP A 156 -19.80 -18.92 -12.00
CA ASP A 156 -19.47 -20.00 -11.05
C ASP A 156 -18.10 -19.80 -10.39
N HIS A 157 -17.16 -19.19 -11.12
CA HIS A 157 -15.80 -18.91 -10.66
C HIS A 157 -15.47 -17.43 -10.80
N THR A 158 -14.46 -16.98 -10.06
CA THR A 158 -13.89 -15.64 -10.22
C THR A 158 -12.54 -15.73 -10.89
N ARG A 159 -12.34 -14.92 -11.94
CA ARG A 159 -11.04 -14.76 -12.60
C ARG A 159 -10.50 -13.35 -12.43
N VAL A 160 -9.28 -13.26 -11.94
CA VAL A 160 -8.55 -11.99 -11.74
C VAL A 160 -7.26 -12.02 -12.55
N TYR A 161 -7.03 -10.99 -13.36
CA TYR A 161 -5.85 -10.85 -14.21
C TYR A 161 -4.81 -9.91 -13.59
N TYR A 162 -5.25 -8.92 -12.81
CA TYR A 162 -4.36 -7.90 -12.28
C TYR A 162 -4.87 -7.29 -10.98
N ILE A 163 -3.98 -7.13 -10.00
CA ILE A 163 -4.21 -6.34 -8.79
C ILE A 163 -3.11 -5.28 -8.70
N GLY A 164 -3.49 -4.02 -8.92
CA GLY A 164 -2.59 -2.87 -8.85
C GLY A 164 -2.82 -2.05 -7.59
N LEU A 165 -1.78 -1.87 -6.79
CA LEU A 165 -1.86 -1.04 -5.58
C LEU A 165 -1.31 0.36 -5.86
N GLN A 166 -2.17 1.37 -5.70
CA GLN A 166 -1.79 2.77 -5.86
C GLN A 166 -1.50 3.39 -4.50
N GLY A 167 -0.31 3.96 -4.33
CA GLY A 167 0.08 4.51 -3.04
C GLY A 167 1.53 4.97 -2.99
N GLU A 168 1.98 5.25 -1.79
CA GLU A 168 3.36 5.66 -1.49
C GLU A 168 3.89 4.86 -0.32
N PHE A 169 5.19 4.55 -0.35
CA PHE A 169 5.85 4.02 0.84
C PHE A 169 6.15 5.17 1.79
N LEU A 170 5.90 4.94 3.08
CA LEU A 170 6.29 5.84 4.14
C LEU A 170 7.75 5.50 4.46
N SER A 171 8.66 6.30 3.92
CA SER A 171 10.08 6.19 4.26
C SER A 171 10.19 6.25 5.78
N ALA A 172 10.64 5.16 6.40
CA ALA A 172 11.20 5.26 7.72
C ALA A 172 12.41 6.17 7.54
N THR A 173 12.27 7.44 7.91
CA THR A 173 13.43 8.24 8.26
C THR A 173 14.11 7.42 9.34
N ARG A 174 15.07 6.59 8.93
CA ARG A 174 16.03 6.00 9.84
C ARG A 174 16.74 7.23 10.35
N SER A 175 16.22 7.78 11.45
CA SER A 175 16.94 8.73 12.27
C SER A 175 18.29 8.05 12.42
N LYS A 176 19.29 8.52 11.68
CA LYS A 176 20.67 8.21 12.05
C LYS A 176 20.68 8.68 13.48
N ILE A 177 20.70 7.72 14.41
CA ILE A 177 21.05 8.00 15.78
C ILE A 177 22.44 8.58 15.62
N VAL A 178 22.52 9.91 15.55
CA VAL A 178 23.75 10.62 15.79
C VAL A 178 23.96 10.33 17.25
N VAL A 179 24.70 9.26 17.51
CA VAL A 179 25.43 9.13 18.76
C VAL A 179 26.38 10.31 18.72
N ALA A 180 25.90 11.45 19.20
CA ALA A 180 26.76 12.51 19.64
C ALA A 180 27.45 11.95 20.88
N ASN A 181 28.52 11.20 20.68
CA ASN A 181 29.54 11.08 21.70
C ASN A 181 30.04 12.50 21.91
N TYR A 182 29.45 13.19 22.89
CA TYR A 182 30.12 14.31 23.52
C TYR A 182 31.24 13.68 24.33
N GLU A 183 32.37 13.45 23.68
CA GLU A 183 33.60 13.07 24.37
C GLU A 183 33.91 14.22 25.33
N LEU A 184 33.46 14.09 26.58
CA LEU A 184 33.99 14.85 27.70
C LEU A 184 35.40 14.32 27.97
N THR A 185 36.33 14.54 27.05
CA THR A 185 37.74 14.55 27.39
C THR A 185 38.01 15.92 28.01
N PRO A 186 38.25 16.04 29.33
CA PRO A 186 38.74 17.27 29.90
C PRO A 186 40.05 17.63 29.20
N ASN A 187 40.03 18.70 28.40
CA ASN A 187 41.24 19.22 27.81
C ASN A 187 42.02 19.95 28.92
N LEU A 188 43.12 19.35 29.37
CA LEU A 188 44.03 19.90 30.40
C LEU A 188 44.66 21.24 30.04
N SER A 189 44.42 21.75 28.83
CA SER A 189 44.98 23.01 28.33
C SER A 189 44.17 24.27 28.70
N ASP A 190 42.96 24.13 29.25
CA ASP A 190 42.08 25.28 29.58
C ASP A 190 42.09 25.66 31.07
N HIS A 191 42.94 25.05 31.89
CA HIS A 191 43.12 25.52 33.26
C HIS A 191 44.13 26.68 33.27
N LYS A 192 43.66 27.92 33.05
CA LYS A 192 44.46 29.10 33.41
C LYS A 192 44.62 29.10 34.93
N SER A 193 45.81 28.73 35.39
CA SER A 193 46.24 28.93 36.77
C SER A 193 46.45 30.43 37.01
N ASP A 194 45.37 31.15 37.32
CA ASP A 194 45.49 32.49 37.88
C ASP A 194 45.78 32.36 39.38
N ILE A 195 47.05 32.14 39.68
CA ILE A 195 47.60 32.23 41.04
C ILE A 195 48.79 33.17 41.04
N THR A 196 48.53 34.47 40.99
CA THR A 196 49.30 35.46 41.77
C THR A 196 48.53 36.78 41.80
N HIS A 197 47.79 37.03 42.88
CA HIS A 197 47.57 38.39 43.34
C HIS A 197 47.70 38.40 44.87
N SER A 198 48.93 38.63 45.33
CA SER A 198 49.24 38.94 46.72
C SER A 198 48.57 40.26 47.08
N ALA A 199 47.40 40.20 47.72
CA ALA A 199 46.79 41.37 48.33
C ALA A 199 47.45 41.61 49.69
N ASN A 200 48.30 42.64 49.77
CA ASN A 200 48.77 43.19 51.04
C ASN A 200 47.58 43.78 51.81
N PHE A 201 47.33 43.23 52.98
CA PHE A 201 46.36 43.73 53.94
C PHE A 201 46.96 44.95 54.67
N LEU A 202 46.27 46.10 54.61
CA LEU A 202 46.56 47.29 55.41
C LEU A 202 46.02 47.10 56.83
N VAL A 203 46.87 47.30 57.85
CA VAL A 203 46.42 47.70 59.21
C VAL A 203 47.37 48.75 59.76
N GLN A 204 46.76 49.91 60.02
CA GLN A 204 47.08 51.04 60.92
C GLN A 204 48.52 51.56 61.03
#